data_AF-A0A1V3JYL9-F1
#
_entry.id   AF-A0A1V3JYL9-F1
#
_cell.length_a   1.000
_cell.length_b   1.000
_cell.length_c   1.000
_cell.angle_alpha   90.00
_cell.angle_beta   90.00
_cell.angle_gamma   90.00
#
_symmetry.space_group_name_H-M   'P 1'
#
loop_
_entity.id
_entity.type
_entity.pdbx_description
1 polymer ?
#
loop_
_entity_poly.entity_id
_entity_poly.type
_entity_poly.pdbx_seq_one_letter_code
_entity_poly.pdbx_strand_id
1 'polypeptide(L)'
;MIQFLYQYVNKGSLRTLSFILAIILTLVLLFNFNLFSTQLRTTNPFWVIFILWGVVCGWIHGIGFEINRTFWQIVFFPYFGYFAFLFAMVVHYT
;
A
#
# COMPACT_ATOMS: atom_id res chain seq x y z
N MET A 1 -1.18 20.31 11.64
CA MET A 1 -2.38 19.45 11.59
C MET A 1 -2.09 18.04 11.07
N ILE A 2 -1.49 17.86 9.88
CA ILE A 2 -1.24 16.51 9.32
C ILE A 2 -0.36 15.61 10.21
N GLN A 3 0.61 16.18 10.95
CA GLN A 3 1.47 15.42 11.85
C GLN A 3 0.68 14.70 12.96
N PHE A 4 -0.38 15.31 13.50
CA PHE A 4 -1.21 14.65 14.52
C PHE A 4 -1.95 13.44 13.96
N LEU A 5 -2.51 13.56 12.74
CA LEU A 5 -3.13 12.46 12.03
C LEU A 5 -2.12 11.34 11.71
N TYR A 6 -0.93 11.71 11.26
CA TYR A 6 0.14 10.76 10.98
C TYR A 6 0.55 9.98 12.24
N GLN A 7 0.71 10.66 13.37
CA GLN A 7 1.04 10.04 14.66
C GLN A 7 -0.08 9.10 15.16
N TYR A 8 -1.35 9.41 14.87
CA TYR A 8 -2.46 8.53 15.26
C TYR A 8 -2.42 7.18 14.56
N VAL A 9 -1.97 7.16 13.30
CA VAL A 9 -1.85 5.95 12.49
C VAL A 9 -0.53 5.22 12.76
N ASN A 10 0.51 5.93 13.20
CA ASN A 10 1.84 5.41 13.51
C ASN A 10 1.92 4.60 14.83
N LYS A 11 0.90 3.78 15.12
CA LYS A 11 0.88 2.88 16.27
C LYS A 11 1.60 1.57 15.92
N GLY A 12 2.33 0.99 16.88
CA GLY A 12 3.08 -0.25 16.67
C GLY A 12 2.26 -1.39 16.06
N SER A 13 1.01 -1.59 16.51
CA SER A 13 0.11 -2.61 15.96
C SER A 13 -0.25 -2.37 14.49
N LEU A 14 -0.54 -1.13 14.10
CA LEU A 14 -0.89 -0.76 12.72
C LEU A 14 0.33 -0.83 11.79
N ARG A 15 1.53 -0.49 12.30
CA ARG A 15 2.79 -0.70 11.60
C ARG A 15 3.01 -2.19 11.32
N THR A 16 2.89 -3.05 12.33
CA THR A 16 3.02 -4.50 12.15
C THR A 16 2.03 -5.04 11.13
N LEU A 17 0.76 -4.61 11.19
CA LEU A 17 -0.24 -4.99 10.20
C LEU A 17 0.18 -4.57 8.78
N SER A 18 0.63 -3.32 8.61
CA SER A 18 1.08 -2.80 7.31
C SER A 18 2.26 -3.59 6.78
N PHE A 19 3.20 -3.95 7.65
CA PHE A 19 4.37 -4.74 7.30
C PHE A 19 3.99 -6.15 6.83
N ILE A 20 3.11 -6.83 7.56
CA ILE A 20 2.61 -8.16 7.17
C ILE A 20 1.91 -8.10 5.81
N LEU A 21 1.00 -7.13 5.62
CA LEU A 21 0.28 -6.95 4.36
C LEU A 21 1.23 -6.65 3.20
N ALA A 22 2.20 -5.76 3.41
CA ALA A 22 3.19 -5.40 2.39
C ALA A 22 4.05 -6.61 1.97
N ILE A 23 4.52 -7.42 2.93
CA ILE A 23 5.24 -8.67 2.65
C ILE A 23 4.37 -9.62 1.84
N ILE A 24 3.17 -9.95 2.33
CA ILE A 24 2.29 -10.92 1.67
C ILE A 24 2.00 -10.49 0.23
N LEU A 25 1.60 -9.24 0.02
CA LEU A 25 1.28 -8.73 -1.32
C LEU A 25 2.51 -8.71 -2.23
N THR A 26 3.67 -8.32 -1.72
CA THR A 26 4.91 -8.35 -2.49
C THR A 26 5.28 -9.77 -2.91
N LEU A 27 5.18 -10.74 -2.00
CA LEU A 27 5.44 -12.15 -2.31
C LEU A 27 4.43 -12.69 -3.33
N VAL A 28 3.15 -12.36 -3.21
CA VAL A 28 2.12 -12.77 -4.18
C VAL A 28 2.42 -12.20 -5.56
N LEU A 29 2.78 -10.92 -5.66
CA LEU A 29 3.14 -10.26 -6.93
C LEU A 29 4.37 -10.91 -7.57
N LEU A 30 5.42 -11.18 -6.78
CA LEU A 30 6.67 -11.75 -7.28
C LEU A 30 6.54 -13.22 -7.69
N PHE A 31 5.84 -14.03 -6.89
CA PHE A 31 5.72 -15.46 -7.17
C PHE A 31 4.60 -15.81 -8.16
N ASN A 32 3.70 -14.89 -8.49
CA ASN A 32 2.68 -15.08 -9.55
C ASN A 32 2.99 -14.29 -10.83
N PHE A 33 4.27 -14.12 -11.17
CA PHE A 33 4.74 -13.28 -12.28
C PHE A 33 4.06 -13.56 -13.63
N ASN A 34 3.80 -14.83 -13.97
CA ASN A 34 3.14 -15.20 -15.23
C ASN A 34 1.70 -14.67 -15.32
N LEU A 35 0.93 -14.82 -14.24
CA LEU A 35 -0.44 -14.31 -14.18
C LEU A 35 -0.45 -12.79 -14.13
N PHE A 36 0.43 -12.20 -13.31
CA PHE A 36 0.55 -10.76 -13.18
C PHE A 36 0.90 -10.10 -14.50
N SER A 37 1.93 -10.57 -15.22
CA SER A 37 2.36 -10.01 -16.51
C SER A 37 1.31 -10.13 -17.61
N THR A 38 0.51 -11.20 -17.60
CA THR A 38 -0.58 -11.39 -18.55
C THR A 38 -1.73 -10.41 -18.27
N GLN A 39 -2.14 -10.29 -17.01
CA GLN A 39 -3.21 -9.35 -16.61
C GLN A 39 -2.80 -7.89 -16.71
N LEU A 40 -1.49 -7.58 -16.58
CA LEU A 40 -0.98 -6.22 -16.72
C LEU A 40 -1.30 -5.58 -18.08
N ARG A 41 -1.41 -6.40 -19.14
CA ARG A 41 -1.66 -5.92 -20.51
C ARG A 41 -3.11 -5.51 -20.75
N THR A 42 -4.04 -6.11 -20.00
CA THR A 42 -5.48 -5.91 -20.18
C THR A 42 -6.09 -5.03 -19.09
N THR A 43 -5.45 -4.97 -17.92
CA THR A 43 -5.89 -4.15 -16.79
C THR A 43 -5.54 -2.68 -17.05
N ASN A 44 -6.44 -1.77 -16.69
CA ASN A 44 -6.17 -0.35 -16.80
C ASN A 44 -4.93 0.02 -15.95
N PRO A 45 -3.91 0.67 -16.55
CA PRO A 45 -2.64 0.93 -15.89
C PRO A 45 -2.76 1.82 -14.65
N PHE A 46 -3.78 2.68 -14.57
CA PHE A 46 -4.00 3.52 -13.39
C PHE A 46 -4.35 2.69 -12.15
N TRP A 47 -5.11 1.60 -12.31
CA TRP A 47 -5.41 0.68 -11.19
C TRP A 47 -4.16 -0.05 -10.72
N VAL A 48 -3.32 -0.49 -11.66
CA VAL A 48 -2.05 -1.16 -11.35
C VAL A 48 -1.14 -0.23 -10.56
N ILE A 49 -0.95 1.00 -11.04
CA ILE A 49 -0.12 2.01 -10.36
C ILE A 49 -0.66 2.32 -8.96
N PHE A 50 -1.98 2.45 -8.82
CA PHE A 50 -2.63 2.72 -7.55
C PHE A 50 -2.40 1.59 -6.52
N ILE A 51 -2.51 0.33 -6.93
CA ILE A 51 -2.24 -0.83 -6.07
C ILE A 51 -0.75 -0.89 -5.68
N LEU A 52 0.16 -0.69 -6.63
CA LEU A 52 1.60 -0.66 -6.36
C LEU A 52 1.97 0.47 -5.40
N TRP A 53 1.40 1.66 -5.58
CA TRP A 53 1.56 2.77 -4.64
C TRP A 53 1.04 2.43 -3.25
N GLY A 54 -0.08 1.69 -3.16
CA GLY A 54 -0.60 1.18 -1.90
C GLY A 54 0.38 0.23 -1.19
N VAL A 55 1.01 -0.68 -1.93
CA VAL A 55 2.06 -1.57 -1.41
C VAL A 55 3.26 -0.76 -0.88
N VAL A 56 3.69 0.26 -1.61
CA VAL A 56 4.77 1.17 -1.17
C VAL A 56 4.39 1.92 0.11
N CYS A 57 3.17 2.45 0.21
CA CYS A 57 2.67 3.06 1.45
C CYS A 57 2.70 2.08 2.63
N GLY A 58 2.28 0.83 2.39
CA GLY A 58 2.34 -0.26 3.37
C GLY A 58 3.76 -0.56 3.85
N TRP A 59 4.75 -0.58 2.93
CA TRP A 59 6.16 -0.75 3.28
C TRP A 59 6.69 0.41 4.13
N ILE A 60 6.51 1.65 3.68
CA ILE A 60 6.97 2.86 4.38
C ILE A 60 6.41 2.91 5.80
N HIS A 61 5.11 2.67 5.96
CA HIS A 61 4.48 2.64 7.27
C HIS A 61 4.92 1.42 8.09
N GLY A 62 5.03 0.24 7.47
CA GLY A 62 5.33 -1.02 8.14
C GLY A 62 6.72 -1.07 8.77
N ILE A 63 7.74 -0.62 8.04
CA ILE A 63 9.10 -0.46 8.60
C ILE A 63 9.16 0.71 9.60
N GLY A 64 8.15 1.58 9.56
CA GLY A 64 8.02 2.86 10.25
C GLY A 64 9.14 3.81 9.96
N PHE A 65 9.32 4.02 8.67
CA PHE A 65 10.09 5.12 8.16
C PHE A 65 9.44 6.44 8.59
N GLU A 66 10.22 7.29 9.26
CA GLU A 66 9.76 8.61 9.70
C GLU A 66 9.92 9.64 8.59
N ILE A 67 8.80 10.09 8.04
CA ILE A 67 8.79 11.11 6.99
C ILE A 67 8.80 12.51 7.61
N ASN A 68 9.88 13.26 7.37
CA ASN A 68 10.06 14.59 7.95
C ASN A 68 9.37 15.72 7.18
N ARG A 69 9.06 15.53 5.88
CA ARG A 69 8.43 16.56 5.04
C ARG A 69 6.94 16.33 4.89
N THR A 70 6.14 17.35 5.16
CA THR A 70 4.66 17.31 5.07
C THR A 70 4.14 16.83 3.73
N PHE A 71 4.74 17.27 2.61
CA PHE A 71 4.35 16.81 1.28
C PHE A 71 4.41 15.28 1.17
N TRP A 72 5.50 14.68 1.64
CA TRP A 72 5.67 13.23 1.60
C TRP A 72 4.80 12.50 2.63
N GLN A 73 4.50 13.11 3.78
CA GLN A 73 3.53 12.54 4.74
C GLN A 73 2.14 12.42 4.12
N ILE A 74 1.75 13.37 3.27
CA ILE A 74 0.49 13.32 2.53
C ILE A 74 0.59 12.25 1.44
N VAL A 75 1.61 12.29 0.60
CA VAL A 75 1.77 11.33 -0.53
C VAL A 75 1.92 9.87 -0.06
N PHE A 76 2.43 9.61 1.14
CA PHE A 76 2.59 8.25 1.66
C PHE A 76 1.78 8.02 2.93
N PHE A 77 0.63 8.68 3.03
CA PHE A 77 -0.24 8.50 4.18
C PHE A 77 -0.75 7.05 4.27
N PRO A 78 -0.66 6.36 5.42
CA PRO A 78 -0.90 4.92 5.46
C PRO A 78 -2.32 4.49 5.05
N TYR A 79 -3.33 5.36 5.23
CA TYR A 79 -4.68 5.07 4.77
C TYR A 79 -4.79 4.91 3.25
N PHE A 80 -3.90 5.50 2.46
CA PHE A 80 -3.87 5.22 1.02
C PHE A 80 -3.49 3.78 0.72
N GLY A 81 -2.56 3.20 1.50
CA GLY A 81 -2.23 1.78 1.43
C GLY A 81 -3.43 0.90 1.73
N TYR A 82 -4.08 1.12 2.89
CA TYR A 82 -5.26 0.33 3.27
C TYR A 82 -6.42 0.48 2.29
N PHE A 83 -6.65 1.70 1.80
CA PHE A 83 -7.69 1.96 0.81
C PHE A 83 -7.40 1.24 -0.51
N ALA A 84 -6.14 1.25 -0.99
CA ALA A 84 -5.74 0.50 -2.17
C ALA A 84 -5.93 -1.02 -1.98
N PHE A 85 -5.62 -1.57 -0.80
CA PHE A 85 -5.79 -2.99 -0.51
C PHE A 85 -7.28 -3.39 -0.48
N LEU A 86 -8.12 -2.60 0.19
CA LEU A 86 -9.57 -2.84 0.21
C LEU A 86 -10.17 -2.70 -1.18
N PHE A 87 -9.79 -1.65 -1.91
CA PHE A 87 -10.25 -1.43 -3.27
C PHE A 87 -9.89 -2.62 -4.19
N ALA A 88 -8.65 -3.13 -4.10
CA ALA A 88 -8.23 -4.29 -4.86
C ALA A 88 -9.05 -5.54 -4.52
N MET A 89 -9.35 -5.78 -3.23
CA MET A 89 -10.22 -6.89 -2.84
C MET A 89 -11.62 -6.74 -3.43
N VAL A 90 -12.23 -5.56 -3.32
CA VAL A 90 -13.57 -5.31 -3.84
C VAL A 90 -13.62 -5.57 -5.35
N VAL A 91 -12.70 -4.98 -6.12
CA VAL A 91 -12.65 -5.15 -7.58
C VAL A 91 -12.37 -6.59 -8.00
N HIS A 92 -11.63 -7.36 -7.21
CA HIS A 92 -11.34 -8.75 -7.55
C HIS A 92 -12.55 -9.68 -7.36
N TYR A 93 -13.43 -9.37 -6.41
CA TYR A 93 -14.58 -10.21 -6.04
C TYR A 93 -15.94 -9.72 -6.56
N THR A 94 -15.98 -8.60 -7.29
CA THR A 94 -17.18 -8.09 -8.00
C THR A 94 -17.04 -8.26 -9.50
#